data_AF-A0A956Q6G6-F1
#
_entry.id   AF-A0A956Q6G6-F1
#
_cell.length_a   1.000
_cell.length_b   1.000
_cell.length_c   1.000
_cell.angle_alpha   90.00
_cell.angle_beta   90.00
_cell.angle_gamma   90.00
#
_symmetry.space_group_name_H-M   'P 1'
#
loop_
_entity.id
_entity.type
_entity.pdbx_description
1 polymer ?
#
loop_
_entity_poly.entity_id
_entity_poly.type
_entity_poly.pdbx_seq_one_letter_code
_entity_poly.pdbx_strand_id
1 'polypeptide(L)'
;MSETATRTKTAITVAYGDGIGPEIMEATLKIIEAAGAALDCEKIEIGEKVYERGISTGIEPESWDSLLRTKVFLKAPITTPQGGGFKSLNVTTRKTL
;
A
#
# COMPACT_ATOMS: atom_id res chain seq x y z
N MET A 1 27.43 -19.89 19.64
CA MET A 1 26.77 -18.58 19.45
C MET A 1 26.47 -18.44 17.98
N SER A 2 25.18 -18.52 17.60
CA SER A 2 24.75 -18.43 16.21
C SER A 2 24.81 -16.98 15.77
N GLU A 3 25.54 -16.73 14.69
CA GLU A 3 25.73 -15.44 14.04
C GLU A 3 24.42 -15.07 13.34
N THR A 4 23.63 -14.18 13.96
CA THR A 4 22.44 -13.62 13.31
C THR A 4 22.90 -12.67 12.22
N ALA A 5 23.09 -13.20 11.01
CA ALA A 5 23.37 -12.37 9.84
C ALA A 5 22.28 -11.29 9.73
N THR A 6 22.70 -10.02 9.78
CA THR A 6 21.80 -8.87 9.65
C THR A 6 21.16 -8.94 8.26
N ARG A 7 19.93 -9.44 8.16
CA ARG A 7 19.19 -9.46 6.90
C ARG A 7 18.93 -8.01 6.47
N THR A 8 19.44 -7.63 5.30
CA THR A 8 19.05 -6.38 4.64
C THR A 8 17.53 -6.37 4.48
N LYS A 9 16.87 -5.34 4.99
CA LYS A 9 15.42 -5.19 4.85
C LYS A 9 15.08 -4.80 3.41
N THR A 10 14.06 -5.43 2.85
CA THR A 10 13.48 -5.05 1.56
C THR A 10 12.45 -3.95 1.77
N ALA A 11 12.66 -2.78 1.15
CA ALA A 11 11.69 -1.70 1.19
C ALA A 11 10.43 -2.07 0.39
N ILE A 12 9.25 -1.89 0.99
CA ILE A 12 7.96 -2.14 0.35
C ILE A 12 7.00 -0.98 0.63
N THR A 13 6.15 -0.64 -0.33
CA THR A 13 5.05 0.29 -0.13
C THR A 13 3.85 -0.48 0.40
N VAL A 14 3.22 0.00 1.46
CA VAL A 14 2.05 -0.62 2.09
C VAL A 14 0.88 0.35 2.12
N ALA A 15 -0.29 -0.11 1.66
CA ALA A 15 -1.54 0.64 1.77
C ALA A 15 -2.64 -0.19 2.45
N TYR A 16 -3.23 0.38 3.50
CA TYR A 16 -4.27 -0.28 4.30
C TYR A 16 -5.63 -0.32 3.59
N GLY A 17 -5.79 0.47 2.52
CA GLY A 17 -7.02 0.49 1.73
C GLY A 17 -8.23 0.94 2.53
N ASP A 18 -9.41 0.52 2.07
CA ASP A 18 -10.71 0.99 2.53
C ASP A 18 -11.61 -0.16 3.01
N GLY A 19 -12.75 0.18 3.64
CA GLY A 19 -13.70 -0.81 4.17
C GLY A 19 -13.04 -1.74 5.18
N ILE A 20 -13.09 -3.06 4.93
CA ILE A 20 -12.42 -4.08 5.77
C ILE A 20 -10.90 -4.14 5.58
N GLY A 21 -10.33 -3.32 4.68
CA GLY A 21 -8.91 -3.33 4.32
C GLY A 21 -7.95 -3.16 5.50
N PRO A 22 -8.16 -2.19 6.40
CA PRO A 22 -7.26 -1.97 7.53
C PRO A 22 -7.11 -3.18 8.45
N GLU A 23 -8.20 -3.87 8.78
CA GLU A 23 -8.21 -5.07 9.62
C GLU A 23 -7.44 -6.23 8.95
N ILE A 24 -7.65 -6.42 7.64
CA ILE A 24 -6.93 -7.42 6.84
C ILE A 24 -5.42 -7.10 6.80
N MET A 25 -5.07 -5.84 6.55
CA MET A 25 -3.67 -5.43 6.44
C MET A 25 -2.94 -5.57 7.77
N GLU A 26 -3.58 -5.21 8.89
CA GLU A 26 -3.00 -5.38 10.21
C GLU A 26 -2.74 -6.87 10.51
N ALA A 27 -3.71 -7.75 10.26
CA ALA A 27 -3.54 -9.20 10.43
C ALA A 27 -2.42 -9.75 9.53
N THR A 28 -2.36 -9.29 8.27
CA THR A 28 -1.33 -9.69 7.30
C THR A 28 0.07 -9.31 7.76
N LEU A 29 0.27 -8.05 8.18
CA LEU A 29 1.57 -7.57 8.65
C LEU A 29 2.02 -8.29 9.93
N LYS A 30 1.11 -8.59 10.86
CA LYS A 30 1.42 -9.39 12.07
C LYS A 30 1.95 -10.78 11.70
N ILE A 31 1.33 -11.44 10.73
CA ILE A 31 1.77 -12.77 10.25
C ILE A 31 3.14 -12.69 9.57
N ILE A 32 3.34 -11.69 8.70
CA ILE A 32 4.61 -11.47 7.99
C ILE A 32 5.76 -11.19 8.97
N GLU A 33 5.50 -10.38 10.00
CA GLU A 33 6.46 -10.10 11.07
C GLU A 33 6.79 -11.36 11.86
N ALA A 34 5.78 -12.12 12.30
CA ALA A 34 5.96 -13.39 13.01
C ALA A 34 6.71 -14.45 12.18
N ALA A 35 6.58 -14.41 10.85
CA ALA A 35 7.32 -15.27 9.93
C ALA A 35 8.80 -14.85 9.74
N GLY A 36 9.22 -13.72 10.32
CA GLY A 36 10.61 -13.25 10.26
C GLY A 36 11.02 -12.66 8.90
N ALA A 37 10.06 -12.11 8.15
CA ALA A 37 10.36 -11.42 6.91
C ALA A 37 11.10 -10.09 7.19
N ALA A 38 12.24 -9.88 6.53
CA ALA A 38 13.02 -8.65 6.68
C ALA A 38 12.47 -7.57 5.75
N LEU A 39 11.41 -6.88 6.18
CA LEU A 39 10.75 -5.83 5.42
C LEU A 39 10.93 -4.45 6.08
N ASP A 40 11.04 -3.42 5.25
CA ASP A 40 10.94 -2.03 5.64
C ASP A 40 9.69 -1.43 4.99
N CYS A 41 8.65 -1.23 5.79
CA CYS A 41 7.32 -0.90 5.29
C CYS A 41 7.10 0.61 5.25
N GLU A 42 7.05 1.17 4.05
CA GLU A 42 6.64 2.56 3.81
C GLU A 42 5.12 2.62 3.66
N LYS A 43 4.43 3.21 4.66
CA LYS A 43 2.96 3.30 4.64
C LYS A 43 2.52 4.53 3.83
N ILE A 44 1.57 4.33 2.92
CA ILE A 44 0.92 5.40 2.16
C ILE A 44 -0.59 5.39 2.38
N GLU A 45 -1.22 6.55 2.18
CA GLU A 45 -2.68 6.68 2.16
C GLU A 45 -3.17 6.79 0.71
N ILE A 46 -4.20 6.02 0.39
CA ILE A 46 -4.82 5.92 -0.94
C ILE A 46 -6.29 5.59 -0.78
N GLY A 47 -7.06 5.65 -1.87
CA GLY A 47 -8.45 5.22 -1.88
C GLY A 47 -9.42 6.29 -1.40
N GLU A 48 -10.45 5.87 -0.67
CA GLU A 48 -11.59 6.70 -0.25
C GLU A 48 -11.17 8.03 0.37
N LYS A 49 -10.27 7.98 1.36
CA LYS A 49 -9.77 9.19 2.04
C LYS A 49 -9.08 10.18 1.11
N VAL A 50 -8.42 9.69 0.05
CA VAL A 50 -7.75 10.55 -0.94
C VAL A 50 -8.74 11.09 -1.96
N TYR A 51 -9.77 10.31 -2.33
CA TYR A 51 -10.88 10.81 -3.13
C TYR A 51 -11.65 11.94 -2.42
N GLU A 52 -11.89 11.82 -1.11
CA GLU A 52 -12.55 12.84 -0.27
C GLU A 52 -11.76 14.16 -0.20
N ARG A 53 -10.44 14.11 -0.38
CA ARG A 53 -9.58 15.30 -0.51
C ARG A 53 -9.65 15.97 -1.88
N GLY A 54 -10.46 15.44 -2.80
CA GLY A 54 -10.63 15.98 -4.15
C GLY A 54 -9.66 15.43 -5.19
N ILE A 55 -8.86 14.41 -4.87
CA ILE A 55 -7.91 13.80 -5.79
C ILE A 55 -8.61 12.64 -6.53
N SER A 56 -9.04 12.91 -7.76
CA SER A 56 -9.89 12.00 -8.55
C SER A 56 -9.24 10.66 -8.95
N THR A 57 -7.92 10.53 -8.81
CA THR A 57 -7.17 9.28 -9.03
C THR A 57 -7.07 8.40 -7.78
N GLY A 58 -7.37 8.95 -6.59
CA GLY A 58 -7.31 8.23 -5.32
C GLY A 58 -5.89 8.04 -4.76
N ILE A 59 -4.90 8.74 -5.32
CA ILE A 59 -3.48 8.62 -4.93
C ILE A 59 -2.75 9.96 -5.11
N GLU A 60 -2.00 10.36 -4.09
CA GLU A 60 -1.16 11.57 -4.06
C GLU A 60 0.18 11.35 -4.81
N PRO A 61 0.80 12.41 -5.36
CA PRO A 61 2.11 12.32 -6.03
C PRO A 61 3.20 11.67 -5.17
N GLU A 62 3.27 11.99 -3.88
CA GLU A 62 4.27 11.46 -2.94
C GLU A 62 4.11 9.94 -2.75
N SER A 63 2.87 9.43 -2.84
CA SER A 63 2.57 8.01 -2.81
C SER A 63 3.05 7.29 -4.07
N TRP A 64 3.03 7.96 -5.24
CA TRP A 64 3.66 7.43 -6.45
C TRP A 64 5.17 7.32 -6.32
N ASP A 65 5.81 8.29 -5.69
CA ASP A 65 7.26 8.27 -5.48
C ASP A 65 7.69 7.08 -4.61
N SER A 66 6.91 6.73 -3.59
CA SER A 66 7.11 5.51 -2.78
C SER A 66 6.98 4.25 -3.64
N LEU A 67 5.89 4.11 -4.41
CA LEU A 67 5.68 2.96 -5.31
C LEU A 67 6.82 2.79 -6.32
N LEU A 68 7.27 3.89 -6.93
CA LEU A 68 8.36 3.89 -7.90
C LEU A 68 9.71 3.59 -7.27
N ARG A 69 9.95 3.95 -6.01
CA ARG A 69 11.18 3.64 -5.28
C ARG A 69 11.20 2.19 -4.81
N THR A 70 10.14 1.72 -4.16
CA THR A 70 10.13 0.39 -3.53
C THR A 70 9.91 -0.74 -4.51
N LYS A 71 9.24 -0.50 -5.65
CA LYS A 71 8.89 -1.49 -6.70
C LYS A 71 8.05 -2.69 -6.23
N VAL A 72 7.73 -2.75 -4.94
CA VAL A 72 6.89 -3.76 -4.32
C VAL A 72 5.76 -3.04 -3.61
N PHE A 73 4.52 -3.42 -3.94
CA PHE A 73 3.32 -2.81 -3.41
C PHE A 73 2.38 -3.84 -2.78
N LEU A 74 2.24 -3.79 -1.46
CA LEU A 74 1.32 -4.60 -0.69
C LEU A 74 0.11 -3.74 -0.30
N LYS A 75 -1.07 -4.06 -0.83
CA LYS A 75 -2.28 -3.27 -0.58
C LYS A 75 -3.48 -4.11 -0.20
N ALA A 76 -4.34 -3.55 0.63
CA ALA A 76 -5.66 -4.10 0.89
C ALA A 76 -6.68 -3.72 -0.22
N PRO A 77 -7.94 -4.15 -0.11
CA PRO A 77 -9.03 -3.66 -0.97
C PRO A 77 -9.17 -2.14 -0.92
N ILE A 78 -9.56 -1.54 -2.05
CA ILE A 78 -9.72 -0.09 -2.20
C ILE A 78 -11.09 0.16 -2.80
N THR A 79 -11.85 1.05 -2.19
CA THR A 79 -13.16 1.49 -2.65
C THR A 79 -12.97 2.50 -3.77
N THR A 80 -13.60 2.27 -4.91
CA THR A 80 -13.77 3.32 -5.93
C THR A 80 -15.17 3.89 -5.77
N PRO A 81 -15.33 5.19 -5.42
CA PRO A 81 -16.64 5.79 -5.27
C PRO A 81 -17.48 5.64 -6.54
N GLN A 82 -18.78 5.40 -6.38
CA GLN A 82 -19.71 5.34 -7.50
C GLN A 82 -20.04 6.76 -7.99
N GLY A 83 -19.89 7.01 -9.29
CA GLY A 83 -20.15 8.32 -9.91
C GLY A 83 -19.10 8.71 -10.95
N GLY A 84 -19.47 9.52 -11.94
CA GLY A 84 -18.67 9.82 -13.14
C GLY A 84 -17.43 10.70 -12.97
N GLY A 85 -16.90 10.88 -11.76
CA GLY A 85 -15.78 11.77 -11.47
C GLY A 85 -14.49 11.08 -11.03
N PHE A 86 -14.54 9.81 -10.64
CA PHE A 86 -13.42 9.09 -10.04
C PHE A 86 -12.86 8.02 -10.97
N LYS A 87 -11.54 7.93 -11.04
CA LYS A 87 -10.85 6.84 -11.74
C LYS A 87 -10.51 5.75 -10.73
N SER A 88 -10.80 4.49 -11.06
CA SER A 88 -10.46 3.38 -10.20
C SER A 88 -8.95 3.29 -9.98
N LEU A 89 -8.51 3.46 -8.74
CA LEU A 89 -7.09 3.39 -8.40
C LEU A 89 -6.49 2.02 -8.76
N ASN A 90 -7.24 0.93 -8.56
CA ASN A 90 -6.78 -0.41 -8.93
C ASN A 90 -6.45 -0.54 -10.43
N VAL A 91 -7.20 0.15 -11.29
CA VAL A 91 -6.94 0.17 -12.73
C VAL A 91 -5.77 1.11 -13.04
N THR A 92 -5.76 2.30 -12.42
CA THR A 92 -4.69 3.29 -12.57
C THR A 92 -3.33 2.70 -12.25
N THR A 93 -3.17 2.05 -11.09
CA THR A 93 -1.88 1.46 -10.69
C THR A 93 -1.38 0.41 -11.67
N ARG A 94 -2.28 -0.42 -12.23
CA ARG A 94 -1.91 -1.49 -13.19
C ARG A 94 -1.56 -0.97 -14.59
N LYS A 95 -2.05 0.21 -14.95
CA LYS A 95 -1.74 0.83 -16.25
C LYS A 95 -0.49 1.70 -16.20
N THR A 96 -0.14 2.20 -15.02
CA THR A 96 0.97 3.13 -14.83
C THR A 96 2.26 2.45 -14.39
N LEU A 97 2.19 1.37 -13.61
CA LEU A 97 3.34 0.56 -13.17
C LEU A 97 3.56 -0.62 -14.10
#